data_AF-A0A7S1DT34-F1
#
_entry.id   AF-A0A7S1DT34-F1
#
_cell.length_a   1.000
_cell.length_b   1.000
_cell.length_c   1.000
_cell.angle_alpha   90.00
_cell.angle_beta   90.00
_cell.angle_gamma   90.00
#
_symmetry.space_group_name_H-M   'P 1'
#
loop_
_entity.id
_entity.type
_entity.pdbx_description
1 polymer ?
#
loop_
_entity_poly.entity_id
_entity_poly.type
_entity_poly.pdbx_seq_one_letter_code
_entity_poly.pdbx_strand_id
1 'polypeptide(L)'
;TGSAVELPAFMFLRMFRLFRIIRLDGKYLDAFTVFDDIYRENKKLLFTSSFVGGAIWVLLSGANWASERGNPAMEGRLDTILKASYFTLCNLFGEFPMVNERSPMGKLIAVLTAAIAVAVFAIPTGIFGNGFQEHAE
;
A
#
# COMPACT_ATOMS: atom_id res chain seq x y z
N THR A 1 -28.79 -7.36 35.84
CA THR A 1 -28.81 -6.70 34.51
C THR A 1 -28.14 -5.35 34.63
N GLY A 2 -26.81 -5.33 34.67
CA GLY A 2 -26.02 -4.09 34.79
C GLY A 2 -25.45 -3.70 33.45
N SER A 3 -26.21 -2.94 32.66
CA SER A 3 -25.73 -2.30 31.44
C SER A 3 -24.81 -1.14 31.83
N ALA A 4 -23.52 -1.43 32.01
CA ALA A 4 -22.51 -0.39 32.03
C ALA A 4 -22.50 0.26 30.65
N VAL A 5 -23.03 1.48 30.57
CA VAL A 5 -22.87 2.37 29.42
C VAL A 5 -21.37 2.63 29.31
N GLU A 6 -20.68 1.92 28.41
CA GLU A 6 -19.28 2.20 28.10
C GLU A 6 -19.21 3.57 27.41
N LEU A 7 -18.93 4.60 28.20
CA LEU A 7 -18.72 5.95 27.69
C LEU A 7 -17.51 5.94 26.73
N PRO A 8 -17.64 6.40 25.47
CA PRO A 8 -16.57 6.39 24.48
C PRO A 8 -15.26 7.04 24.94
N ALA A 9 -15.34 7.96 25.91
CA ALA A 9 -14.23 8.70 26.48
C ALA A 9 -13.10 7.79 27.04
N PHE A 10 -13.44 6.63 27.62
CA PHE A 10 -12.43 5.74 28.20
C PHE A 10 -11.58 5.00 27.14
N MET A 11 -12.06 4.88 25.89
CA MET A 11 -11.28 4.29 24.79
C MET A 11 -10.15 5.23 24.34
N PHE A 12 -10.43 6.54 24.25
CA PHE A 12 -9.42 7.56 23.98
C PHE A 12 -8.35 7.62 25.08
N LEU A 13 -8.75 7.44 26.36
CA LEU A 13 -7.79 7.40 27.46
C LEU A 13 -6.80 6.21 27.36
N ARG A 14 -7.22 5.08 26.79
CA ARG A 14 -6.33 3.92 26.56
C ARG A 14 -5.25 4.20 25.52
N MET A 15 -5.49 5.13 24.58
CA MET A 15 -4.48 5.55 23.60
C MET A 15 -3.31 6.30 24.25
N PHE A 16 -3.48 6.92 25.42
CA PHE A 16 -2.37 7.57 26.14
C PHE A 16 -1.24 6.61 26.54
N ARG A 17 -1.54 5.31 26.64
CA ARG A 17 -0.52 4.26 26.85
C ARG A 17 0.47 4.16 25.68
N LEU A 18 0.04 4.45 24.44
CA LEU A 18 0.93 4.44 23.27
C LEU A 18 1.97 5.56 23.36
N PHE A 19 1.57 6.77 23.77
CA PHE A 19 2.52 7.87 23.99
C PHE A 19 3.54 7.54 25.08
N ARG A 20 3.11 6.80 26.12
CA ARG A 20 4.01 6.31 27.16
C ARG A 20 5.05 5.35 26.59
N ILE A 21 4.65 4.37 25.76
CA ILE A 21 5.57 3.39 25.14
C ILE A 21 6.54 4.07 24.17
N ILE A 22 6.04 4.97 23.31
CA ILE A 22 6.87 5.71 22.34
C ILE A 22 7.97 6.54 23.04
N ARG A 23 7.66 7.12 24.21
CA ARG A 23 8.56 8.04 24.91
C ARG A 23 9.46 7.38 25.96
N LEU A 24 9.05 6.28 26.60
CA LEU A 24 9.84 5.62 27.66
C LEU A 24 11.00 4.78 27.12
N ASP A 25 10.88 4.27 25.90
CA ASP A 25 11.82 3.25 25.45
C ASP A 25 13.09 3.79 24.79
N GLY A 26 13.21 5.10 24.51
CA GLY A 26 14.44 5.81 24.09
C GLY A 26 15.08 5.35 22.77
N LYS A 27 15.31 4.05 22.63
CA LYS A 27 15.72 3.28 21.46
C LYS A 27 14.83 3.47 20.23
N TYR A 28 13.55 3.79 20.41
CA TYR A 28 12.70 4.15 19.27
C TYR A 28 13.15 5.45 18.61
N LEU A 29 13.61 6.43 19.39
CA LEU A 29 14.12 7.69 18.83
C LEU A 29 15.38 7.46 18.00
N ASP A 30 16.25 6.54 18.45
CA ASP A 30 17.46 6.13 17.75
C ASP A 30 17.16 5.35 16.45
N ALA A 31 16.17 4.46 16.48
CA ALA A 31 15.70 3.79 15.26
C ALA A 31 15.08 4.76 14.24
N PHE A 32 14.38 5.81 14.71
CA PHE A 32 13.84 6.85 13.84
C PHE A 32 14.90 7.77 13.26
N THR A 33 16.02 8.03 13.98
CA THR A 33 17.13 8.83 13.43
C THR A 33 17.85 8.06 12.32
N VAL A 34 18.17 6.78 12.53
CA VAL A 34 18.75 5.93 11.48
C VAL A 34 17.82 5.87 10.25
N PHE A 35 16.51 5.75 10.46
CA PHE A 35 15.55 5.75 9.36
C PHE A 35 15.49 7.11 8.62
N ASP A 36 15.53 8.24 9.32
CA ASP A 36 15.54 9.58 8.72
C ASP A 36 16.83 9.82 7.93
N ASP A 37 17.97 9.34 8.43
CA ASP A 37 19.26 9.44 7.74
C ASP A 37 19.26 8.66 6.42
N ILE A 38 18.85 7.37 6.46
CA ILE A 38 18.69 6.53 5.27
C ILE A 38 17.72 7.17 4.27
N TYR A 39 16.59 7.70 4.75
CA TYR A 39 15.60 8.36 3.90
C TYR A 39 16.16 9.62 3.22
N ARG A 40 16.89 10.47 3.96
CA ARG A 40 17.47 11.71 3.43
C ARG A 40 18.56 11.46 2.40
N GLU A 41 19.38 10.44 2.65
CA GLU A 41 20.44 10.01 1.75
C GLU A 41 19.85 9.43 0.44
N ASN A 42 18.84 8.57 0.57
CA ASN A 42 18.24 7.86 -0.56
C ASN A 42 17.01 8.56 -1.17
N LYS A 43 16.67 9.79 -0.75
CA LYS A 43 15.43 10.47 -1.16
C LYS A 43 15.23 10.57 -2.67
N LYS A 44 16.31 10.75 -3.43
CA LYS A 44 16.25 10.82 -4.90
C LYS A 44 15.89 9.46 -5.51
N LEU A 45 16.49 8.38 -5.01
CA LEU A 45 16.20 7.01 -5.45
C LEU A 45 14.78 6.60 -5.06
N LEU A 46 14.37 6.88 -3.81
CA LEU A 46 13.01 6.62 -3.32
C LEU A 46 11.95 7.40 -4.09
N PHE A 47 12.22 8.67 -4.41
CA PHE A 47 11.30 9.47 -5.22
C PHE A 47 11.18 8.93 -6.65
N THR A 48 12.31 8.56 -7.26
CA THR A 48 12.32 8.00 -8.62
C THR A 48 11.60 6.66 -8.68
N SER A 49 11.83 5.77 -7.71
CA SER A 49 11.14 4.47 -7.65
C SER A 49 9.64 4.63 -7.39
N SER A 50 9.25 5.57 -6.52
CA SER A 50 7.84 5.89 -6.26
C SER A 50 7.16 6.49 -7.49
N PHE A 51 7.86 7.33 -8.25
CA PHE A 51 7.34 7.90 -9.50
C PHE A 51 7.12 6.82 -10.56
N VAL A 52 8.10 5.92 -10.74
CA VAL A 52 7.99 4.78 -11.66
C VAL A 52 6.85 3.85 -11.23
N GLY A 53 6.76 3.53 -9.93
CA GLY A 53 5.68 2.71 -9.38
C GLY A 53 4.30 3.36 -9.55
N GLY A 54 4.20 4.66 -9.34
CA GLY A 54 2.98 5.44 -9.58
C GLY A 54 2.58 5.47 -11.05
N ALA A 55 3.54 5.64 -11.96
CA ALA A 55 3.28 5.59 -13.40
C ALA A 55 2.78 4.19 -13.83
N ILE A 56 3.42 3.13 -13.35
CA ILE A 56 2.98 1.74 -13.59
C ILE A 56 1.58 1.52 -13.02
N TRP A 57 1.28 2.01 -11.81
CA TRP A 57 -0.04 1.90 -11.21
C TRP A 57 -1.14 2.55 -12.07
N VAL A 58 -0.90 3.74 -12.61
CA VAL A 58 -1.85 4.42 -13.51
C VAL A 58 -2.01 3.66 -14.84
N LEU A 59 -0.92 3.13 -15.40
CA LEU A 59 -0.98 2.31 -16.62
C LEU A 59 -1.77 1.02 -16.41
N LEU A 60 -1.53 0.32 -15.30
CA LEU A 60 -2.26 -0.89 -14.92
C LEU A 60 -3.73 -0.59 -14.62
N SER A 61 -4.03 0.57 -14.05
CA SER A 61 -5.39 1.05 -13.85
C SER A 61 -6.12 1.28 -15.18
N GLY A 62 -5.45 1.90 -16.15
CA GLY A 62 -5.95 2.03 -17.52
C GLY A 62 -6.17 0.68 -18.21
N ALA A 63 -5.25 -0.27 -18.03
CA ALA A 63 -5.40 -1.62 -18.58
C ALA A 63 -6.57 -2.41 -17.98
N ASN A 64 -6.79 -2.29 -16.66
CA ASN A 64 -7.94 -2.89 -15.97
C ASN A 64 -9.26 -2.23 -16.36
N TRP A 65 -9.28 -0.92 -16.56
CA TRP A 65 -10.43 -0.21 -17.11
C TRP A 65 -10.73 -0.69 -18.55
N ALA A 66 -9.71 -0.76 -19.41
CA ALA A 66 -9.88 -1.15 -20.80
C ALA A 66 -10.39 -2.59 -20.98
N SER A 67 -9.99 -3.51 -20.09
CA SER A 67 -10.40 -4.92 -20.17
C SER A 67 -11.81 -5.19 -19.67
N GLU A 68 -12.36 -4.31 -18.84
CA GLU A 68 -13.69 -4.44 -18.25
C GLU A 68 -14.67 -3.37 -18.76
N ARG A 69 -14.24 -2.55 -19.73
CA ARG A 69 -15.06 -1.50 -20.36
C ARG A 69 -16.22 -2.15 -21.14
N GLY A 70 -17.38 -2.21 -20.51
CA GLY A 70 -18.59 -2.81 -21.09
C GLY A 70 -19.00 -4.14 -20.48
N ASN A 71 -18.37 -4.60 -19.38
CA ASN A 71 -18.85 -5.74 -18.63
C ASN A 71 -20.03 -5.33 -17.71
N PRO A 72 -21.26 -5.77 -17.97
CA PRO A 72 -22.41 -5.43 -17.12
C PRO A 72 -22.33 -6.07 -15.72
N ALA A 73 -21.54 -7.14 -15.55
CA ALA A 73 -21.37 -7.81 -14.27
C ALA A 73 -20.59 -6.97 -13.24
N MET A 74 -19.85 -5.94 -13.66
CA MET A 74 -19.08 -5.08 -12.75
C MET A 74 -19.84 -3.87 -12.20
N GLU A 75 -21.14 -3.72 -12.50
CA GLU A 75 -22.02 -2.67 -11.95
C GLU A 75 -21.42 -1.24 -12.01
N GLY A 76 -20.65 -0.94 -13.06
CA GLY A 76 -19.99 0.36 -13.24
C GLY A 76 -18.85 0.71 -12.26
N ARG A 77 -18.31 -0.30 -11.55
CA ARG A 77 -17.19 -0.15 -10.62
C ARG A 77 -15.85 0.06 -11.32
N LEU A 78 -15.74 -0.36 -12.58
CA LEU A 78 -14.56 -0.16 -13.44
C LEU A 78 -14.83 0.82 -14.59
N ASP A 79 -15.82 1.71 -14.48
CA ASP A 79 -16.19 2.63 -15.57
C ASP A 79 -15.24 3.80 -15.78
N THR A 80 -14.50 4.19 -14.75
CA THR A 80 -13.55 5.31 -14.81
C THR A 80 -12.20 4.86 -14.29
N ILE A 81 -11.14 5.47 -14.80
CA ILE A 81 -9.75 5.15 -14.42
C ILE A 81 -9.57 5.32 -12.90
N LEU A 82 -10.12 6.36 -12.28
CA LEU A 82 -10.00 6.56 -10.83
C LEU A 82 -10.73 5.50 -10.00
N LYS A 83 -11.88 4.98 -10.47
CA LYS A 83 -12.52 3.85 -9.79
C LYS A 83 -11.68 2.57 -9.96
N ALA A 84 -11.16 2.35 -11.17
CA ALA A 84 -10.29 1.22 -11.47
C ALA A 84 -8.98 1.27 -10.68
N SER A 85 -8.43 2.47 -10.39
CA SER A 85 -7.16 2.59 -9.67
C SER A 85 -7.21 2.03 -8.25
N TYR A 86 -8.36 2.14 -7.57
CA TYR A 86 -8.58 1.50 -6.26
C TYR A 86 -8.53 -0.02 -6.38
N PHE A 87 -9.27 -0.61 -7.32
CA PHE A 87 -9.25 -2.06 -7.54
C PHE A 87 -7.89 -2.57 -8.04
N THR A 88 -7.21 -1.78 -8.87
CA THR A 88 -5.84 -2.08 -9.30
C THR A 88 -4.87 -2.05 -8.12
N LEU A 89 -5.05 -1.12 -7.17
CA LEU A 89 -4.23 -1.08 -5.95
C LEU A 89 -4.45 -2.34 -5.08
N CYS A 90 -5.69 -2.79 -4.92
CA CYS A 90 -5.98 -4.06 -4.25
C CYS A 90 -5.31 -5.24 -4.99
N ASN A 91 -5.43 -5.30 -6.32
CA ASN A 91 -4.76 -6.33 -7.14
C ASN A 91 -3.22 -6.28 -7.00
N LEU A 92 -2.63 -5.09 -6.85
CA LEU A 92 -1.19 -4.90 -6.62
C LEU A 92 -0.74 -5.52 -5.30
N PHE A 93 -1.59 -5.53 -4.27
CA PHE A 93 -1.31 -6.21 -3.00
C PHE A 93 -1.66 -7.71 -3.01
N GLY A 94 -2.11 -8.25 -4.15
CA GLY A 94 -2.46 -9.66 -4.30
C GLY A 94 -3.92 -10.00 -3.93
N GLU A 95 -4.73 -9.00 -3.63
CA GLU A 95 -6.17 -9.18 -3.36
C GLU A 95 -6.95 -9.17 -4.68
N PHE A 96 -7.81 -10.17 -4.92
CA PHE A 96 -8.62 -10.27 -6.14
C PHE A 96 -10.11 -10.09 -5.83
N PRO A 97 -10.60 -8.85 -5.65
CA PRO A 97 -12.02 -8.59 -5.46
C PRO A 97 -12.81 -9.04 -6.70
N MET A 98 -13.91 -9.77 -6.48
CA MET A 98 -14.88 -10.18 -7.51
C MET A 98 -14.25 -10.92 -8.69
N VAL A 99 -13.38 -11.89 -8.40
CA VAL A 99 -12.73 -12.73 -9.43
C VAL A 99 -13.73 -13.49 -10.31
N ASN A 100 -14.95 -13.75 -9.83
CA ASN A 100 -15.97 -14.51 -10.56
C ASN A 100 -16.66 -13.69 -11.65
N GLU A 101 -16.87 -12.40 -11.41
CA GLU A 101 -17.62 -11.48 -12.29
C GLU A 101 -16.75 -10.85 -13.40
N ARG A 102 -15.43 -11.00 -13.28
CA ARG A 102 -14.44 -10.43 -14.19
C ARG A 102 -14.36 -11.21 -15.50
N SER A 103 -14.14 -10.53 -16.61
CA SER A 103 -13.94 -11.18 -17.91
C SER A 103 -12.67 -12.05 -17.90
N PRO A 104 -12.57 -13.09 -18.76
CA PRO A 104 -11.34 -13.90 -18.85
C PRO A 104 -10.09 -13.07 -19.15
N MET A 105 -10.23 -12.02 -19.97
CA MET A 105 -9.15 -11.09 -20.29
C MET A 105 -8.76 -10.21 -19.09
N GLY A 106 -9.76 -9.74 -18.32
CA GLY A 106 -9.52 -8.99 -17.10
C GLY A 106 -8.85 -9.82 -16.00
N LYS A 107 -9.15 -11.13 -15.91
CA LYS A 107 -8.45 -12.05 -15.01
C LYS A 107 -6.98 -12.20 -15.40
N LEU A 108 -6.68 -12.36 -16.70
CA LEU A 108 -5.30 -12.44 -17.18
C LEU A 108 -4.50 -11.16 -16.86
N ILE A 109 -5.08 -10.00 -17.12
CA ILE A 109 -4.46 -8.70 -16.80
C ILE A 109 -4.27 -8.53 -15.29
N ALA A 110 -5.22 -8.98 -14.47
CA ALA A 110 -5.09 -8.93 -13.02
C ALA A 110 -3.93 -9.80 -12.51
N VAL A 111 -3.74 -11.00 -13.06
CA VAL A 111 -2.60 -11.87 -12.70
C VAL A 111 -1.27 -11.25 -13.13
N LEU A 112 -1.19 -10.69 -14.33
CA LEU A 112 0.00 -9.99 -14.80
C LEU A 112 0.33 -8.75 -13.95
N THR A 113 -0.71 -8.02 -13.53
CA THR A 113 -0.59 -6.88 -12.60
C THR A 113 0.06 -7.33 -11.27
N ALA A 114 -0.39 -8.46 -10.71
CA ALA A 114 0.16 -9.00 -9.47
C ALA A 114 1.65 -9.42 -9.62
N ALA A 115 2.03 -9.99 -10.77
CA ALA A 115 3.44 -10.32 -11.03
C ALA A 115 4.32 -9.07 -11.12
N ILE A 116 3.86 -8.01 -11.81
CA ILE A 116 4.57 -6.73 -11.92
C ILE A 116 4.68 -6.04 -10.55
N ALA A 117 3.64 -6.16 -9.71
CA ALA A 117 3.61 -5.56 -8.38
C ALA A 117 4.79 -5.99 -7.52
N VAL A 118 5.13 -7.28 -7.53
CA VAL A 118 6.28 -7.82 -6.77
C VAL A 118 7.57 -7.10 -7.14
N ALA A 119 7.82 -6.89 -8.43
CA ALA A 119 9.03 -6.20 -8.88
C ALA A 119 9.04 -4.72 -8.46
N VAL A 120 7.90 -4.02 -8.56
CA VAL A 120 7.80 -2.60 -8.21
C VAL A 120 7.99 -2.36 -6.71
N PHE A 121 7.35 -3.17 -5.86
CA PHE A 121 7.47 -3.04 -4.40
C PHE A 121 8.79 -3.56 -3.84
N ALA A 122 9.52 -4.41 -4.59
CA ALA A 122 10.87 -4.82 -4.22
C ALA A 122 11.88 -3.66 -4.25
N ILE A 123 11.69 -2.65 -5.11
CA ILE A 123 12.62 -1.53 -5.25
C ILE A 123 12.76 -0.69 -3.96
N PRO A 124 11.70 -0.10 -3.40
CA PRO A 124 11.83 0.68 -2.16
C PRO A 124 12.30 -0.19 -0.99
N THR A 125 11.84 -1.45 -0.92
CA THR A 125 12.27 -2.41 0.11
C THR A 125 13.78 -2.68 0.04
N GLY A 126 14.33 -2.87 -1.17
CA GLY A 126 15.76 -3.07 -1.38
C GLY A 126 16.60 -1.83 -1.05
N ILE A 127 16.11 -0.62 -1.36
CA ILE A 127 16.78 0.64 -1.00
C ILE A 127 16.93 0.75 0.51
N PHE A 128 15.84 0.52 1.27
CA PHE A 128 15.91 0.52 2.73
C PHE A 128 16.79 -0.60 3.28
N GLY A 129 16.72 -1.81 2.70
CA GLY A 129 17.56 -2.93 3.10
C GLY A 129 19.06 -2.63 3.00
N ASN A 130 19.49 -2.04 1.89
CA ASN A 130 20.88 -1.60 1.71
C ASN A 130 21.26 -0.49 2.69
N GLY A 131 20.37 0.50 2.89
CA GLY A 131 20.63 1.59 3.83
C GLY A 131 20.80 1.12 5.27
N PHE A 132 20.03 0.12 5.71
CA PHE A 132 20.20 -0.49 7.03
C PHE A 132 21.48 -1.32 7.14
N GLN A 133 21.90 -1.99 6.07
CA GLN A 133 23.16 -2.74 6.07
C GLN A 133 24.36 -1.80 6.23
N GLU A 134 24.38 -0.67 5.52
CA GLU A 134 25.43 0.33 5.61
C GLU A 134 25.53 1.00 6.99
N HIS A 135 24.41 1.15 7.70
CA HIS A 135 24.40 1.67 9.08
C HIS A 135 24.68 0.61 10.16
N ALA A 136 24.62 -0.68 9.80
CA ALA A 136 24.89 -1.78 10.71
C ALA A 136 26.37 -2.22 10.71
N GLU A 137 27.10 -1.89 9.63
CA GLU A 137 28.56 -2.06 9.49
C GLU A 137 29.33 -0.87 10.08
#